data_AF-A0A1V9ETG1-F1
#
_entry.id   AF-A0A1V9ETG1-F1
#
_cell.length_a   1.000
_cell.length_b   1.000
_cell.length_c   1.000
_cell.angle_alpha   90.00
_cell.angle_beta   90.00
_cell.angle_gamma   90.00
#
_symmetry.space_group_name_H-M   'P 1'
#
loop_
_entity.id
_entity.type
_entity.pdbx_description
1 polymer ?
#
loop_
_entity_poly.entity_id
_entity_poly.type
_entity_poly.pdbx_seq_one_letter_code
_entity_poly.pdbx_strand_id
1 'polypeptide(L)'
;MRVDEDTYFSFVLPAVILLGVVLFGFRRKSPDDADVVRNLLHRIKTDLLEVPPLAILTLCFISLMSYSISEILPDALRQVNTFLYYSLFAFLFYIIFHKNFPQRKYFAIGIGLFIVLDALRSGMFTIIAYMGGLFLIILLSGKRIPLMAKLGLFIFAVFFVAFLQLFKLELRRSFKSSVNTPVTELVTNVITKTSASEFETTLFPLYYRMNQGFNIALVMRYIPQNVEYLGPKYLLTNFVSSFVPRLFWEDKPKAGGIENMRIYAGINIKGWSTNVGPIGEAYGSFGYIGGWLYMMLFAGFIRLAYTKFISLSKRIPILFLWMPPFFYQTIYVMESDSLQAFNSIMKGAVFLFLLYKLFPVLFGVRDK
;
A
#
# COMPACT_ATOMS: atom_id res chain seq x y z
N MET A 1 -12.92 -22.74 10.24
CA MET A 1 -13.38 -21.48 9.60
C MET A 1 -14.77 -21.14 10.12
N ARG A 2 -15.33 -19.94 9.82
CA ARG A 2 -16.70 -19.56 10.28
C ARG A 2 -17.82 -20.06 9.38
N VAL A 3 -17.46 -20.61 8.23
CA VAL A 3 -18.27 -21.39 7.28
C VAL A 3 -17.52 -22.69 6.99
N ASP A 4 -18.22 -23.65 6.40
CA ASP A 4 -17.64 -24.92 5.95
C ASP A 4 -16.55 -24.69 4.87
N GLU A 5 -15.55 -25.58 4.82
CA GLU A 5 -14.42 -25.48 3.90
C GLU A 5 -14.87 -25.54 2.44
N ASP A 6 -15.81 -26.42 2.10
CA ASP A 6 -16.33 -26.53 0.74
C ASP A 6 -17.07 -25.25 0.34
N THR A 7 -17.84 -24.69 1.27
CA THR A 7 -18.54 -23.41 1.05
C THR A 7 -17.56 -22.27 0.82
N TYR A 8 -16.49 -22.19 1.61
CA TYR A 8 -15.47 -21.16 1.50
C TYR A 8 -14.65 -21.27 0.21
N PHE A 9 -14.07 -22.45 -0.04
CA PHE A 9 -13.16 -22.65 -1.17
C PHE A 9 -13.89 -22.68 -2.50
N SER A 10 -15.15 -23.13 -2.56
CA SER A 10 -15.96 -23.03 -3.78
C SER A 10 -16.12 -21.58 -4.26
N PHE A 11 -16.10 -20.59 -3.36
CA PHE A 11 -16.08 -19.18 -3.75
C PHE A 11 -14.67 -18.63 -3.98
N VAL A 12 -13.81 -18.75 -2.96
CA VAL A 12 -12.54 -18.02 -2.90
C VAL A 12 -11.55 -18.54 -3.94
N LEU A 13 -11.49 -19.84 -4.18
CA LEU A 13 -10.53 -20.41 -5.11
C LEU A 13 -10.79 -19.94 -6.56
N PRO A 14 -12.01 -20.04 -7.13
CA PRO A 14 -12.28 -19.46 -8.44
C PRO A 14 -12.05 -17.95 -8.50
N ALA A 15 -12.43 -17.21 -7.46
CA ALA A 15 -12.21 -15.76 -7.39
C ALA A 15 -10.72 -15.38 -7.51
N VAL A 16 -9.85 -16.10 -6.78
CA VAL A 16 -8.40 -15.88 -6.80
C VAL A 16 -7.79 -16.34 -8.12
N ILE A 17 -8.23 -17.48 -8.66
CA ILE A 17 -7.77 -17.96 -9.97
C ILE A 17 -8.09 -16.94 -11.06
N LEU A 18 -9.33 -16.45 -11.11
CA LEU A 18 -9.75 -15.45 -12.10
C LEU A 18 -8.99 -14.13 -11.96
N LEU A 19 -8.77 -13.67 -10.72
CA LEU A 19 -7.89 -12.52 -10.46
C LEU A 19 -6.48 -12.77 -11.01
N GLY A 20 -5.89 -13.93 -10.74
CA GLY A 20 -4.56 -14.30 -11.23
C GLY A 20 -4.48 -14.41 -12.75
N VAL A 21 -5.48 -15.03 -13.39
CA VAL A 21 -5.58 -15.15 -14.85
C VAL A 21 -5.66 -13.78 -15.50
N VAL A 22 -6.43 -12.83 -14.95
CA VAL A 22 -6.51 -11.49 -15.54
C VAL A 22 -5.22 -10.69 -15.33
N LEU A 23 -4.59 -10.81 -14.15
CA LEU A 23 -3.33 -10.11 -13.86
C LEU A 23 -2.14 -10.63 -14.68
N PHE A 24 -2.10 -11.94 -14.96
CA PHE A 24 -0.91 -12.61 -15.51
C PHE A 24 -1.13 -13.37 -16.82
N GLY A 25 -2.36 -13.74 -17.18
CA GLY A 25 -2.65 -14.61 -18.32
C GLY A 25 -2.37 -13.97 -19.69
N PHE A 26 -2.49 -12.66 -19.81
CA PHE A 26 -2.30 -11.94 -21.09
C PHE A 26 -0.83 -11.53 -21.36
N ARG A 27 0.14 -12.36 -20.98
CA ARG A 27 1.57 -12.00 -20.89
C ARG A 27 2.42 -12.13 -22.16
N ARG A 28 1.84 -12.44 -23.34
CA ARG A 28 2.63 -12.93 -24.49
C ARG A 28 3.69 -11.96 -25.06
N LYS A 29 3.60 -10.65 -24.78
CA LYS A 29 4.67 -9.61 -24.93
C LYS A 29 4.35 -8.46 -23.98
N SER A 30 4.64 -8.65 -22.70
CA SER A 30 4.12 -7.78 -21.67
C SER A 30 4.88 -6.45 -21.61
N PRO A 31 4.19 -5.31 -21.46
CA PRO A 31 4.86 -4.04 -21.28
C PRO A 31 5.74 -4.00 -20.03
N ASP A 32 5.57 -4.95 -19.10
CA ASP A 32 6.29 -5.17 -17.84
C ASP A 32 7.35 -6.30 -17.88
N ASP A 33 7.75 -6.77 -19.07
CA ASP A 33 8.79 -7.80 -19.19
C ASP A 33 10.13 -7.35 -18.57
N ALA A 34 10.91 -8.31 -18.07
CA ALA A 34 12.15 -8.04 -17.33
C ALA A 34 13.15 -7.18 -18.14
N ASP A 35 13.22 -7.39 -19.45
CA ASP A 35 14.07 -6.60 -20.34
C ASP A 35 13.55 -5.16 -20.50
N VAL A 36 12.24 -4.96 -20.50
CA VAL A 36 11.65 -3.62 -20.51
C VAL A 36 12.03 -2.87 -19.24
N VAL A 37 11.87 -3.50 -18.08
CA VAL A 37 12.22 -2.87 -16.79
C VAL A 37 13.71 -2.58 -16.72
N ARG A 38 14.56 -3.49 -17.20
CA ARG A 38 16.01 -3.28 -17.26
C ARG A 38 16.37 -2.10 -18.15
N ASN A 39 15.76 -2.00 -19.33
CA ASN A 39 15.98 -0.89 -20.26
C ASN A 39 15.50 0.44 -19.66
N LEU A 40 14.36 0.42 -18.94
CA LEU A 40 13.86 1.56 -18.17
C LEU A 40 14.87 2.03 -17.12
N LEU A 41 15.37 1.12 -16.28
CA LEU A 41 16.38 1.42 -15.27
C LEU A 41 17.68 1.96 -15.86
N HIS A 42 18.05 1.53 -17.07
CA HIS A 42 19.21 2.07 -17.78
C HIS A 42 18.96 3.51 -18.22
N ARG A 43 17.82 3.79 -18.87
CA ARG A 43 17.44 5.14 -19.32
C ARG A 43 17.21 6.11 -18.17
N ILE A 44 16.68 5.65 -17.04
CA ILE A 44 16.54 6.48 -15.85
C ILE A 44 17.90 7.05 -15.45
N LYS A 45 18.97 6.24 -15.44
CA LYS A 45 20.30 6.71 -15.05
C LYS A 45 20.86 7.79 -15.98
N THR A 46 20.50 7.77 -17.26
CA THR A 46 20.91 8.80 -18.22
C THR A 46 20.08 10.06 -18.04
N ASP A 47 18.76 9.92 -18.02
CA ASP A 47 17.82 11.05 -17.98
C ASP A 47 17.92 11.81 -16.65
N LEU A 48 18.24 11.11 -15.55
CA LEU A 48 18.41 11.74 -14.24
C LEU A 48 19.59 12.70 -14.17
N LEU A 49 20.59 12.57 -15.05
CA LEU A 49 21.71 13.52 -15.12
C LEU A 49 21.26 14.92 -15.57
N GLU A 50 20.11 15.00 -16.25
CA GLU A 50 19.53 16.26 -16.69
C GLU A 50 18.73 16.97 -15.59
N VAL A 51 18.38 16.24 -14.52
CA VAL A 51 17.62 16.77 -13.38
C VAL A 51 18.60 17.46 -12.41
N PRO A 52 18.47 18.77 -12.17
CA PRO A 52 19.37 19.48 -11.28
C PRO A 52 19.23 18.98 -9.83
N PRO A 53 20.33 18.79 -9.08
CA PRO A 53 20.29 18.37 -7.67
C PRO A 53 19.41 19.25 -6.80
N LEU A 54 19.32 20.55 -7.11
CA LEU A 54 18.44 21.50 -6.42
C LEU A 54 16.96 21.09 -6.51
N ALA A 55 16.47 20.65 -7.67
CA ALA A 55 15.09 20.20 -7.81
C ALA A 55 14.82 18.94 -6.99
N ILE A 56 15.78 18.03 -6.92
CA ILE A 56 15.71 16.82 -6.09
C ILE A 56 15.68 17.19 -4.59
N LEU A 57 16.45 18.19 -4.17
CA LEU A 57 16.43 18.71 -2.80
C LEU A 57 15.12 19.43 -2.48
N THR A 58 14.57 20.20 -3.41
CA THR A 58 13.25 20.84 -3.27
C THR A 58 12.17 19.80 -3.08
N LEU A 59 12.21 18.68 -3.82
CA LEU A 59 11.29 17.56 -3.61
C LEU A 59 11.39 17.01 -2.18
N CYS A 60 12.60 16.78 -1.68
CA CYS A 60 12.82 16.33 -0.30
C CYS A 60 12.23 17.30 0.72
N PHE A 61 12.55 18.59 0.57
CA PHE A 61 12.07 19.63 1.47
C PHE A 61 10.54 19.72 1.48
N ILE A 62 9.90 19.74 0.31
CA ILE A 62 8.43 19.77 0.21
C ILE A 62 7.82 18.52 0.87
N SER A 63 8.43 17.35 0.67
CA SER A 63 7.93 16.09 1.25
C SER A 63 8.06 16.06 2.79
N LEU A 64 9.14 16.63 3.34
CA LEU A 64 9.31 16.78 4.79
C LEU A 64 8.39 17.85 5.38
N MET A 65 8.20 18.98 4.70
CA MET A 65 7.23 20.01 5.11
C MET A 65 5.82 19.47 5.12
N SER A 66 5.48 18.65 4.12
CA SER A 66 4.20 17.96 4.03
C SER A 66 3.91 17.08 5.27
N TYR A 67 4.92 16.43 5.83
CA TYR A 67 4.78 15.70 7.09
C TYR A 67 4.38 16.63 8.25
N SER A 68 5.06 17.78 8.40
CA SER A 68 4.82 18.73 9.50
C SER A 68 3.45 19.40 9.46
N ILE A 69 2.91 19.70 8.27
CA ILE A 69 1.63 20.42 8.12
C ILE A 69 0.41 19.47 8.11
N SER A 70 0.64 18.16 8.12
CA SER A 70 -0.40 17.15 7.91
C SER A 70 -1.58 17.25 8.89
N GLU A 71 -1.32 17.62 10.14
CA GLU A 71 -2.32 17.75 11.20
C GLU A 71 -3.20 19.00 11.07
N ILE A 72 -2.71 20.03 10.37
CA ILE A 72 -3.38 21.34 10.24
C ILE A 72 -4.29 21.36 9.00
N LEU A 73 -4.04 20.47 8.03
CA LEU A 73 -4.73 20.50 6.75
C LEU A 73 -6.19 20.01 6.83
N PRO A 74 -7.12 20.69 6.11
CA PRO A 74 -8.47 20.20 5.87
C PRO A 74 -8.49 18.81 5.24
N ASP A 75 -9.51 18.01 5.54
CA ASP A 75 -9.67 16.64 5.05
C ASP A 75 -9.53 16.50 3.53
N ALA A 76 -10.01 17.51 2.77
CA ALA A 76 -9.92 17.54 1.31
C ALA A 76 -8.46 17.55 0.80
N LEU A 77 -7.55 18.22 1.52
CA LEU A 77 -6.14 18.37 1.14
C LEU A 77 -5.23 17.29 1.73
N ARG A 78 -5.69 16.57 2.77
CA ARG A 78 -4.89 15.52 3.43
C ARG A 78 -4.38 14.48 2.46
N GLN A 79 -5.19 14.05 1.48
CA GLN A 79 -4.76 13.04 0.52
C GLN A 79 -3.61 13.52 -0.39
N VAL A 80 -3.67 14.78 -0.86
CA VAL A 80 -2.59 15.37 -1.66
C VAL A 80 -1.32 15.48 -0.82
N ASN A 81 -1.48 15.89 0.44
CA ASN A 81 -0.39 15.92 1.41
C ASN A 81 0.19 14.53 1.67
N THR A 82 -0.62 13.48 1.76
CA THR A 82 -0.14 12.10 1.87
C THR A 82 0.71 11.69 0.67
N PHE A 83 0.33 12.06 -0.57
CA PHE A 83 1.15 11.80 -1.75
C PHE A 83 2.47 12.59 -1.74
N LEU A 84 2.46 13.85 -1.29
CA LEU A 84 3.67 14.66 -1.12
C LEU A 84 4.61 14.03 -0.09
N TYR A 85 4.10 13.62 1.08
CA TYR A 85 4.89 12.88 2.07
C TYR A 85 5.51 11.59 1.48
N TYR A 86 4.71 10.78 0.80
CA TYR A 86 5.19 9.55 0.15
C TYR A 86 6.14 9.78 -1.03
N SER A 87 6.26 11.02 -1.52
CA SER A 87 7.27 11.38 -2.51
C SER A 87 8.70 11.30 -1.95
N LEU A 88 8.88 11.13 -0.62
CA LEU A 88 10.17 10.74 -0.02
C LEU A 88 10.71 9.43 -0.61
N PHE A 89 9.86 8.47 -0.96
CA PHE A 89 10.30 7.24 -1.61
C PHE A 89 10.78 7.49 -3.04
N ALA A 90 10.14 8.41 -3.77
CA ALA A 90 10.63 8.86 -5.05
C ALA A 90 12.00 9.53 -4.87
N PHE A 91 12.13 10.47 -3.94
CA PHE A 91 13.42 11.11 -3.59
C PHE A 91 14.53 10.10 -3.31
N LEU A 92 14.27 9.05 -2.53
CA LEU A 92 15.24 7.98 -2.27
C LEU A 92 15.72 7.31 -3.57
N PHE A 93 14.84 7.11 -4.54
CA PHE A 93 15.26 6.63 -5.85
C PHE A 93 16.07 7.66 -6.63
N TYR A 94 15.69 8.94 -6.61
CA TYR A 94 16.47 10.00 -7.27
C TYR A 94 17.92 9.97 -6.76
N ILE A 95 18.16 9.99 -5.45
CA ILE A 95 19.52 10.01 -4.91
C ILE A 95 20.31 8.72 -5.17
N ILE A 96 19.64 7.57 -5.26
CA ILE A 96 20.29 6.27 -5.52
C ILE A 96 20.72 6.16 -6.98
N PHE A 97 19.86 6.57 -7.91
CA PHE A 97 20.15 6.48 -9.34
C PHE A 97 20.95 7.67 -9.88
N HIS A 98 20.98 8.80 -9.16
CA HIS A 98 21.74 9.99 -9.57
C HIS A 98 23.24 9.82 -9.25
N LYS A 99 24.06 9.64 -10.28
CA LYS A 99 25.48 9.30 -10.15
C LYS A 99 26.29 10.35 -9.37
N ASN A 100 26.00 11.63 -9.60
CA ASN A 100 26.79 12.76 -9.09
C ASN A 100 26.09 13.51 -7.94
N PHE A 101 25.14 12.88 -7.24
CA PHE A 101 24.44 13.57 -6.16
C PHE A 101 25.37 13.72 -4.94
N PRO A 102 25.60 14.95 -4.45
CA PRO A 102 26.51 15.17 -3.32
C PRO A 102 25.98 14.47 -2.07
N GLN A 103 26.88 13.84 -1.30
CA GLN A 103 26.54 13.25 0.00
C GLN A 103 25.39 12.22 -0.02
N ARG A 104 25.11 11.57 -1.17
CA ARG A 104 23.96 10.66 -1.35
C ARG A 104 23.78 9.62 -0.25
N LYS A 105 24.87 9.09 0.31
CA LYS A 105 24.82 8.08 1.39
C LYS A 105 24.22 8.64 2.66
N TYR A 106 24.60 9.87 3.04
CA TYR A 106 24.09 10.54 4.23
C TYR A 106 22.62 10.89 4.08
N PHE A 107 22.21 11.39 2.92
CA PHE A 107 20.78 11.62 2.63
C PHE A 107 19.95 10.34 2.65
N ALA A 108 20.45 9.25 2.04
CA ALA A 108 19.74 7.98 2.05
C ALA A 108 19.58 7.42 3.46
N ILE A 109 20.63 7.46 4.28
CA ILE A 109 20.59 7.03 5.68
C ILE A 109 19.66 7.94 6.50
N GLY A 110 19.76 9.26 6.34
CA GLY A 110 18.95 10.23 7.08
C GLY A 110 17.45 10.07 6.80
N ILE A 111 17.06 9.96 5.53
CA ILE A 111 15.66 9.75 5.15
C ILE A 111 15.18 8.34 5.52
N GLY A 112 16.02 7.32 5.36
CA GLY A 112 15.69 5.97 5.81
C GLY A 112 15.42 5.92 7.32
N LEU A 113 16.29 6.54 8.11
CA LEU A 113 16.12 6.65 9.57
C LEU A 113 14.87 7.45 9.92
N PHE A 114 14.61 8.56 9.24
CA PHE A 114 13.40 9.36 9.43
C PHE A 114 12.13 8.54 9.21
N ILE A 115 12.02 7.78 8.12
CA ILE A 115 10.86 6.92 7.83
C ILE A 115 10.68 5.85 8.92
N VAL A 116 11.78 5.26 9.39
CA VAL A 116 11.74 4.26 10.48
C VAL A 116 11.26 4.89 11.78
N LEU A 117 11.80 6.05 12.16
CA LEU A 117 11.40 6.78 13.37
C LEU A 117 9.95 7.24 13.30
N ASP A 118 9.48 7.73 12.14
CA ASP A 118 8.09 8.09 11.93
C ASP A 118 7.16 6.87 12.09
N ALA A 119 7.50 5.73 11.49
CA ALA A 119 6.69 4.53 11.65
C ALA A 119 6.64 4.03 13.10
N LEU A 120 7.75 4.17 13.85
CA LEU A 120 7.79 3.87 15.28
C LEU A 120 6.92 4.83 16.09
N ARG A 121 6.98 6.14 15.80
CA ARG A 121 6.18 7.18 16.47
C ARG A 121 4.69 7.04 16.18
N SER A 122 4.32 6.86 14.91
CA SER A 122 2.93 6.73 14.46
C SER A 122 2.33 5.34 14.72
N GLY A 123 3.19 4.33 14.95
CA GLY A 123 2.79 2.92 14.99
C GLY A 123 2.26 2.41 13.64
N MET A 124 2.48 3.13 12.53
CA MET A 124 1.98 2.80 11.18
C MET A 124 3.02 2.05 10.34
N PHE A 125 3.35 0.83 10.75
CA PHE A 125 4.33 -0.03 10.06
C PHE A 125 3.94 -0.48 8.66
N THR A 126 2.68 -0.27 8.25
CA THR A 126 2.16 -0.52 6.90
C THR A 126 3.00 0.20 5.84
N ILE A 127 3.46 1.43 6.12
CA ILE A 127 4.30 2.19 5.17
C ILE A 127 5.63 1.46 4.94
N ILE A 128 6.30 1.04 6.02
CA ILE A 128 7.59 0.34 5.91
C ILE A 128 7.42 -1.00 5.19
N ALA A 129 6.41 -1.79 5.57
CA ALA A 129 6.21 -3.11 5.00
C ALA A 129 5.94 -3.05 3.49
N TYR A 130 4.94 -2.27 3.07
CA TYR A 130 4.49 -2.27 1.69
C TYR A 130 5.32 -1.35 0.79
N MET A 131 5.63 -0.13 1.23
CA MET A 131 6.44 0.79 0.42
C MET A 131 7.91 0.41 0.44
N GLY A 132 8.44 -0.04 1.58
CA GLY A 132 9.79 -0.60 1.66
C GLY A 132 9.92 -1.89 0.85
N GLY A 133 8.91 -2.76 0.87
CA GLY A 133 8.85 -3.96 0.02
C GLY A 133 8.90 -3.61 -1.47
N LEU A 134 8.05 -2.69 -1.93
CA LEU A 134 8.07 -2.24 -3.33
C LEU A 134 9.40 -1.55 -3.68
N PHE A 135 9.93 -0.73 -2.78
CA PHE A 135 11.21 -0.08 -2.96
C PHE A 135 12.33 -1.09 -3.19
N LEU A 136 12.39 -2.15 -2.37
CA LEU A 136 13.32 -3.26 -2.53
C LEU A 136 13.08 -4.01 -3.84
N ILE A 137 11.83 -4.30 -4.21
CA ILE A 137 11.51 -4.97 -5.48
C ILE A 137 12.09 -4.18 -6.67
N ILE A 138 11.92 -2.87 -6.70
CA ILE A 138 12.46 -2.02 -7.77
C ILE A 138 14.00 -1.97 -7.73
N LEU A 139 14.61 -1.81 -6.55
CA LEU A 139 16.06 -1.73 -6.38
C LEU A 139 16.78 -3.04 -6.75
N LEU A 140 16.11 -4.16 -6.52
CA LEU A 140 16.57 -5.51 -6.82
C LEU A 140 16.15 -5.98 -8.21
N SER A 141 15.25 -5.24 -8.87
CA SER A 141 14.82 -5.52 -10.23
C SER A 141 16.00 -5.50 -11.20
N GLY A 142 16.06 -6.52 -12.06
CA GLY A 142 17.15 -6.71 -13.02
C GLY A 142 18.43 -7.29 -12.43
N LYS A 143 18.53 -7.52 -11.11
CA LYS A 143 19.67 -8.22 -10.48
C LYS A 143 19.40 -9.72 -10.35
N ARG A 144 20.41 -10.54 -10.61
CA ARG A 144 20.36 -11.99 -10.35
C ARG A 144 20.69 -12.25 -8.88
N ILE A 145 19.66 -12.42 -8.06
CA ILE A 145 19.81 -12.71 -6.63
C ILE A 145 19.70 -14.23 -6.42
N PRO A 146 20.68 -14.86 -5.75
CA PRO A 146 20.61 -16.30 -5.47
C PRO A 146 19.44 -16.62 -4.54
N LEU A 147 18.89 -17.83 -4.66
CA LEU A 147 17.72 -18.27 -3.88
C LEU A 147 17.95 -18.11 -2.37
N MET A 148 19.14 -18.43 -1.86
CA MET A 148 19.48 -18.31 -0.45
C MET A 148 19.40 -16.87 0.07
N ALA A 149 19.80 -15.88 -0.73
CA ALA A 149 19.66 -14.48 -0.35
C ALA A 149 18.17 -14.05 -0.34
N LYS A 150 17.34 -14.59 -1.24
CA LYS A 150 15.89 -14.34 -1.23
C LYS A 150 15.23 -14.95 0.02
N LEU A 151 15.59 -16.18 0.37
CA LEU A 151 15.11 -16.85 1.58
C LEU A 151 15.57 -16.13 2.84
N GLY A 152 16.85 -15.72 2.91
CA GLY A 152 17.38 -14.93 4.02
C GLY A 152 16.66 -13.59 4.17
N LEU A 153 16.42 -12.88 3.06
CA LEU A 153 15.65 -11.63 3.07
C LEU A 153 14.19 -11.85 3.51
N PHE A 154 13.56 -12.93 3.06
CA PHE A 154 12.20 -13.28 3.45
C PHE A 154 12.11 -13.59 4.95
N ILE A 155 13.00 -14.43 5.46
CA ILE A 155 13.08 -14.77 6.89
C ILE A 155 13.31 -13.50 7.71
N PHE A 156 14.28 -12.67 7.31
CA PHE A 156 14.53 -11.38 7.96
C PHE A 156 13.29 -10.48 7.96
N ALA A 157 12.57 -10.37 6.84
CA ALA A 157 11.35 -9.57 6.75
C ALA A 157 10.24 -10.09 7.67
N VAL A 158 10.06 -11.40 7.77
CA VAL A 158 9.09 -12.02 8.70
C VAL A 158 9.43 -11.68 10.15
N PHE A 159 10.69 -11.90 10.56
CA PHE A 159 11.14 -11.54 11.91
C PHE A 159 11.03 -10.05 12.19
N PHE A 160 11.36 -9.21 11.21
CA PHE A 160 11.27 -7.76 11.33
C PHE A 160 9.83 -7.30 11.52
N VAL A 161 8.87 -7.81 10.73
CA VAL A 161 7.45 -7.50 10.90
C VAL A 161 6.94 -8.00 12.25
N ALA A 162 7.30 -9.22 12.67
CA ALA A 162 6.92 -9.74 13.98
C ALA A 162 7.44 -8.85 15.12
N PHE A 163 8.71 -8.43 15.05
CA PHE A 163 9.31 -7.50 15.99
C PHE A 163 8.55 -6.16 16.03
N LEU A 164 8.24 -5.58 14.87
CA LEU A 164 7.48 -4.32 14.79
C LEU A 164 6.09 -4.44 15.43
N GLN A 165 5.41 -5.58 15.27
CA GLN A 165 4.10 -5.82 15.89
C GLN A 165 4.18 -5.94 17.41
N LEU A 166 5.18 -6.67 17.93
CA LEU A 166 5.43 -6.77 19.37
C LEU A 166 5.79 -5.41 19.97
N PHE A 167 6.68 -4.67 19.30
CA PHE A 167 7.04 -3.31 19.69
C PHE A 167 5.81 -2.40 19.75
N LYS A 168 4.90 -2.51 18.78
CA LYS A 168 3.63 -1.76 18.77
C LYS A 168 2.76 -2.05 19.99
N LEU A 169 2.69 -3.31 20.40
CA LEU A 169 1.90 -3.71 21.56
C LEU A 169 2.48 -3.07 22.82
N GLU A 170 3.78 -3.16 23.01
CA GLU A 170 4.46 -2.62 24.18
C GLU A 170 4.36 -1.10 24.23
N LEU A 171 4.51 -0.43 23.08
CA LEU A 171 4.26 1.01 22.94
C LEU A 171 2.81 1.38 23.34
N ARG A 172 1.82 0.55 22.99
CA ARG A 172 0.42 0.78 23.40
C ARG A 172 0.20 0.54 24.89
N ARG A 173 0.94 -0.39 25.50
CA ARG A 173 0.89 -0.65 26.95
C ARG A 173 1.47 0.53 27.72
N SER A 174 2.62 1.08 27.30
CA SER A 174 3.24 2.24 27.94
C SER A 174 2.35 3.50 27.90
N PHE A 175 1.65 3.74 26.79
CA PHE A 175 0.67 4.84 26.72
C PHE A 175 -0.52 4.66 27.68
N LYS A 176 -0.89 3.43 28.04
CA LYS A 176 -1.98 3.16 28.98
C LYS A 176 -1.54 3.23 30.44
N SER A 177 -0.27 2.96 30.74
CA SER A 177 0.25 2.95 32.12
C SER A 177 0.69 4.33 32.61
N SER A 178 0.63 5.38 31.78
CA SER A 178 1.06 6.75 32.11
C SER A 178 2.52 6.89 32.53
N VAL A 179 3.33 5.83 32.35
CA VAL A 179 4.76 5.83 32.63
C VAL A 179 5.50 6.15 31.34
N ASN A 180 6.38 7.15 31.38
CA ASN A 180 7.20 7.56 30.24
C ASN A 180 8.36 6.57 30.08
N THR A 181 8.05 5.36 29.57
CA THR A 181 9.03 4.28 29.40
C THR A 181 10.01 4.62 28.27
N PRO A 182 11.33 4.65 28.53
CA PRO A 182 12.33 4.87 27.50
C PRO A 182 12.24 3.84 26.37
N VAL A 183 12.54 4.25 25.13
CA VAL A 183 12.52 3.36 23.95
C VAL A 183 13.45 2.16 24.12
N THR A 184 14.59 2.33 24.79
CA THR A 184 15.55 1.26 25.08
C THR A 184 14.95 0.19 25.98
N GLU A 185 14.12 0.57 26.94
CA GLU A 185 13.42 -0.35 27.83
C GLU A 185 12.29 -1.09 27.08
N LEU A 186 11.56 -0.40 26.19
CA LEU A 186 10.56 -1.04 25.32
C LEU A 186 11.20 -2.11 24.42
N VAL A 187 12.34 -1.80 23.78
CA VAL A 187 13.08 -2.77 22.96
C VAL A 187 13.57 -3.94 23.81
N THR A 188 14.10 -3.66 25.01
CA THR A 188 14.57 -4.71 25.93
C THR A 188 13.44 -5.61 26.38
N ASN A 189 12.25 -5.07 26.67
CA ASN A 189 11.07 -5.86 27.03
C ASN A 189 10.63 -6.77 25.88
N VAL A 190 10.61 -6.26 24.65
CA VAL A 190 10.26 -7.07 23.46
C VAL A 190 11.23 -8.24 23.28
N ILE A 191 12.54 -8.03 23.52
CA ILE A 191 13.57 -9.05 23.34
C ILE A 191 13.61 -10.05 24.52
N THR A 192 13.42 -9.59 25.76
CA THR A 192 13.69 -10.39 26.98
C THR A 192 12.45 -10.90 27.71
N LYS A 193 11.31 -10.20 27.63
CA LYS A 193 10.09 -10.51 28.40
C LYS A 193 9.00 -11.21 27.60
N THR A 194 9.20 -11.41 26.30
CA THR A 194 8.23 -12.16 25.48
C THR A 194 8.30 -13.65 25.82
N SER A 195 7.58 -14.05 26.88
CA SER A 195 7.35 -15.47 27.19
C SER A 195 6.53 -16.14 26.09
N ALA A 196 6.62 -17.47 25.95
CA ALA A 196 5.86 -18.20 24.94
C ALA A 196 4.33 -18.00 25.07
N SER A 197 3.82 -17.79 26.29
CA SER A 197 2.39 -17.52 26.55
C SER A 197 1.99 -16.07 26.21
N GLU A 198 2.86 -15.09 26.44
CA GLU A 198 2.65 -13.72 25.96
C GLU A 198 2.73 -13.64 24.44
N PHE A 199 3.58 -14.44 23.82
CA PHE A 199 3.67 -14.56 22.36
C PHE A 199 2.35 -15.07 21.77
N GLU A 200 1.77 -16.13 22.34
CA GLU A 200 0.49 -16.67 21.88
C GLU A 200 -0.67 -15.67 22.08
N THR A 201 -0.81 -15.10 23.27
CA THR A 201 -1.88 -14.12 23.57
C THR A 201 -1.74 -12.82 22.77
N THR A 202 -0.52 -12.44 22.37
CA THR A 202 -0.26 -11.26 21.54
C THR A 202 -0.43 -11.52 20.06
N LEU A 203 0.04 -12.67 19.57
CA LEU A 203 -0.05 -13.01 18.15
C LEU A 203 -1.43 -13.51 17.76
N PHE A 204 -2.22 -14.03 18.68
CA PHE A 204 -3.54 -14.56 18.34
C PHE A 204 -4.52 -13.46 17.85
N PRO A 205 -4.62 -12.27 18.48
CA PRO A 205 -5.33 -11.13 17.89
C PRO A 205 -4.73 -10.64 16.57
N LEU A 206 -3.40 -10.72 16.41
CA LEU A 206 -2.75 -10.37 15.13
C LEU A 206 -3.14 -11.36 14.04
N TYR A 207 -3.17 -12.66 14.35
CA TYR A 207 -3.60 -13.72 13.47
C TYR A 207 -5.02 -13.46 12.96
N TYR A 208 -5.99 -13.17 13.82
CA TYR A 208 -7.34 -12.82 13.36
C TYR A 208 -7.39 -11.58 12.47
N ARG A 209 -6.53 -10.58 12.72
CA ARG A 209 -6.51 -9.32 11.97
C ARG A 209 -5.85 -9.45 10.60
N MET A 210 -4.80 -10.26 10.50
CA MET A 210 -4.06 -10.54 9.27
C MET A 210 -4.70 -11.67 8.46
N ASN A 211 -5.53 -12.51 9.09
CA ASN A 211 -6.22 -13.60 8.43
C ASN A 211 -7.40 -13.07 7.61
N GLN A 212 -7.11 -12.66 6.38
CA GLN A 212 -8.14 -12.24 5.42
C GLN A 212 -9.16 -13.34 5.14
N GLY A 213 -8.77 -14.61 5.21
CA GLY A 213 -9.72 -15.71 5.05
C GLY A 213 -10.74 -15.78 6.18
N PHE A 214 -10.35 -15.41 7.40
CA PHE A 214 -11.28 -15.27 8.52
C PHE A 214 -12.30 -14.15 8.26
N ASN A 215 -11.86 -12.98 7.79
CA ASN A 215 -12.76 -11.86 7.48
C ASN A 215 -13.73 -12.20 6.34
N ILE A 216 -13.25 -12.84 5.27
CA ILE A 216 -14.11 -13.30 4.17
C ILE A 216 -15.14 -14.31 4.68
N ALA A 217 -14.72 -15.26 5.52
CA ALA A 217 -15.63 -16.24 6.12
C ALA A 217 -16.70 -15.60 7.03
N LEU A 218 -16.40 -14.47 7.67
CA LEU A 218 -17.41 -13.70 8.42
C LEU A 218 -18.46 -13.10 7.49
N VAL A 219 -18.04 -12.57 6.33
CA VAL A 219 -18.99 -12.09 5.30
C VAL A 219 -19.83 -13.25 4.77
N MET A 220 -19.23 -14.40 4.48
CA MET A 220 -19.95 -15.58 3.97
C MET A 220 -20.93 -16.19 4.97
N ARG A 221 -20.68 -15.98 6.26
CA ARG A 221 -21.61 -16.37 7.30
C ARG A 221 -22.75 -15.36 7.44
N TYR A 222 -22.44 -14.07 7.47
CA TYR A 222 -23.42 -13.01 7.69
C TYR A 222 -24.34 -12.81 6.47
N ILE A 223 -23.79 -12.87 5.27
CA ILE A 223 -24.52 -12.77 4.00
C ILE A 223 -24.48 -14.17 3.35
N PRO A 224 -25.63 -14.76 2.96
CA PRO A 224 -26.97 -14.17 2.94
C PRO A 224 -27.81 -14.44 4.21
N GLN A 225 -27.25 -15.04 5.28
CA GLN A 225 -28.06 -15.54 6.40
C GLN A 225 -28.80 -14.45 7.19
N ASN A 226 -28.23 -13.26 7.29
CA ASN A 226 -28.78 -12.14 8.07
C ASN A 226 -29.20 -10.96 7.19
N VAL A 227 -28.53 -10.74 6.06
CA VAL A 227 -28.80 -9.67 5.12
C VAL A 227 -28.62 -10.22 3.70
N GLU A 228 -29.50 -9.81 2.79
CA GLU A 228 -29.36 -10.12 1.37
C GLU A 228 -28.06 -9.55 0.78
N TYR A 229 -27.66 -10.08 -0.38
CA TYR A 229 -26.54 -9.52 -1.12
C TYR A 229 -26.77 -8.04 -1.43
N LEU A 230 -25.76 -7.20 -1.15
CA LEU A 230 -25.90 -5.73 -1.24
C LEU A 230 -26.11 -5.21 -2.67
N GLY A 231 -25.87 -6.06 -3.67
CA GLY A 231 -26.01 -5.75 -5.08
C GLY A 231 -24.95 -4.77 -5.61
N PRO A 232 -25.07 -4.36 -6.89
CA PRO A 232 -24.08 -3.51 -7.55
C PRO A 232 -24.06 -2.09 -7.01
N LYS A 233 -25.18 -1.61 -6.45
CA LYS A 233 -25.35 -0.20 -6.11
C LYS A 233 -24.28 0.26 -5.11
N TYR A 234 -23.97 -0.55 -4.10
CA TYR A 234 -23.00 -0.17 -3.08
C TYR A 234 -21.58 0.00 -3.68
N LEU A 235 -21.08 -1.03 -4.39
CA LEU A 235 -19.75 -0.98 -5.00
C LEU A 235 -19.65 0.02 -6.16
N LEU A 236 -20.72 0.19 -6.96
CA LEU A 236 -20.76 1.19 -8.02
C LEU A 236 -20.74 2.61 -7.46
N THR A 237 -21.52 2.88 -6.40
CA THR A 237 -21.50 4.16 -5.69
C THR A 237 -20.10 4.44 -5.16
N ASN A 238 -19.46 3.44 -4.57
CA ASN A 238 -18.07 3.53 -4.12
C ASN A 238 -17.14 3.86 -5.30
N PHE A 239 -17.19 3.11 -6.40
CA PHE A 239 -16.37 3.36 -7.58
C PHE A 239 -16.57 4.78 -8.14
N VAL A 240 -17.81 5.21 -8.39
CA VAL A 240 -18.13 6.56 -8.87
C VAL A 240 -17.63 7.63 -7.90
N SER A 241 -17.75 7.37 -6.60
CA SER A 241 -17.26 8.28 -5.58
C SER A 241 -15.76 8.54 -5.74
N SER A 242 -14.95 7.58 -6.21
CA SER A 242 -13.52 7.77 -6.40
C SER A 242 -13.17 8.91 -7.38
N PHE A 243 -14.07 9.23 -8.31
CA PHE A 243 -13.92 10.31 -9.31
C PHE A 243 -14.41 11.67 -8.81
N VAL A 244 -15.26 11.71 -7.78
CA VAL A 244 -15.90 12.94 -7.30
C VAL A 244 -15.20 13.44 -6.02
N PRO A 245 -14.58 14.63 -6.03
CA PRO A 245 -14.06 15.26 -4.82
C PRO A 245 -15.15 15.49 -3.76
N ARG A 246 -14.78 15.44 -2.47
CA ARG A 246 -15.73 15.70 -1.36
C ARG A 246 -16.35 17.10 -1.42
N LEU A 247 -15.68 18.06 -2.07
CA LEU A 247 -16.21 19.40 -2.30
C LEU A 247 -17.53 19.41 -3.09
N PHE A 248 -17.73 18.42 -3.96
CA PHE A 248 -18.94 18.30 -4.79
C PHE A 248 -19.91 17.22 -4.30
N TRP A 249 -19.53 16.48 -3.25
CA TRP A 249 -20.35 15.43 -2.64
C TRP A 249 -19.99 15.28 -1.15
N GLU A 250 -20.70 16.04 -0.31
CA GLU A 250 -20.43 16.11 1.13
C GLU A 250 -20.70 14.76 1.82
N ASP A 251 -21.85 14.14 1.53
CA ASP A 251 -22.26 12.82 2.05
C ASP A 251 -21.60 11.62 1.34
N LYS A 252 -20.42 11.84 0.75
CA LYS A 252 -19.70 10.80 0.03
C LYS A 252 -19.38 9.60 0.93
N PRO A 253 -19.63 8.35 0.48
CA PRO A 253 -19.37 7.14 1.25
C PRO A 253 -18.00 7.13 1.92
N LYS A 254 -17.97 6.74 3.19
CA LYS A 254 -16.74 6.58 3.96
C LYS A 254 -16.12 5.23 3.60
N ALA A 255 -14.95 5.27 2.97
CA ALA A 255 -14.10 4.08 2.85
C ALA A 255 -13.48 3.75 4.21
N GLY A 256 -13.29 2.46 4.51
CA GLY A 256 -12.54 2.05 5.68
C GLY A 256 -13.06 0.77 6.33
N GLY A 257 -12.15 0.11 7.05
CA GLY A 257 -12.40 -1.21 7.61
C GLY A 257 -13.53 -1.30 8.63
N ILE A 258 -13.72 -0.27 9.46
CA ILE A 258 -14.78 -0.28 10.49
C ILE A 258 -16.18 -0.33 9.85
N GLU A 259 -16.43 0.53 8.86
CA GLU A 259 -17.73 0.61 8.19
C GLU A 259 -17.97 -0.65 7.34
N ASN A 260 -16.97 -1.08 6.58
CA ASN A 260 -17.08 -2.30 5.77
C ASN A 260 -17.32 -3.55 6.64
N MET A 261 -16.65 -3.69 7.78
CA MET A 261 -16.86 -4.82 8.69
C MET A 261 -18.26 -4.79 9.34
N ARG A 262 -18.82 -3.60 9.57
CA ARG A 262 -20.20 -3.45 10.03
C ARG A 262 -21.20 -3.88 8.94
N ILE A 263 -21.02 -3.38 7.73
CA ILE A 263 -21.94 -3.62 6.60
C ILE A 263 -21.86 -5.07 6.12
N TYR A 264 -20.66 -5.59 5.86
CA TYR A 264 -20.47 -6.89 5.23
C TYR A 264 -20.40 -8.05 6.22
N ALA A 265 -19.92 -7.83 7.45
CA ALA A 265 -19.75 -8.89 8.44
C ALA A 265 -20.65 -8.74 9.67
N GLY A 266 -21.42 -7.65 9.78
CA GLY A 266 -22.28 -7.39 10.95
C GLY A 266 -21.50 -7.10 12.23
N ILE A 267 -20.20 -6.78 12.14
CA ILE A 267 -19.31 -6.64 13.31
C ILE A 267 -18.96 -5.18 13.55
N ASN A 268 -19.29 -4.68 14.74
CA ASN A 268 -18.81 -3.39 15.23
C ASN A 268 -17.43 -3.53 15.88
N ILE A 269 -16.40 -3.14 15.15
CA ILE A 269 -15.02 -3.19 15.64
C ILE A 269 -14.76 -2.03 16.61
N LYS A 270 -14.20 -2.33 17.79
CA LYS A 270 -13.77 -1.33 18.78
C LYS A 270 -12.29 -1.51 19.13
N GLY A 271 -11.52 -0.42 19.07
CA GLY A 271 -10.12 -0.38 19.53
C GLY A 271 -9.08 -1.02 18.61
N TRP A 272 -9.48 -1.48 17.42
CA TRP A 272 -8.63 -1.97 16.34
C TRP A 272 -9.30 -1.75 14.97
N SER A 273 -8.59 -2.05 13.88
CA SER A 273 -9.10 -1.94 12.50
C SER A 273 -8.68 -3.17 11.71
N THR A 274 -9.62 -3.70 10.91
CA THR A 274 -9.45 -4.70 9.83
C THR A 274 -10.53 -4.45 8.78
N ASN A 275 -10.42 -5.07 7.62
CA ASN A 275 -11.37 -4.93 6.52
C ASN A 275 -11.64 -6.30 5.87
N VAL A 276 -12.71 -6.41 5.10
CA VAL A 276 -13.14 -7.64 4.42
C VAL A 276 -12.37 -7.92 3.12
N GLY A 277 -11.62 -6.93 2.62
CA GLY A 277 -10.86 -7.03 1.37
C GLY A 277 -11.78 -7.08 0.13
N PRO A 278 -11.22 -6.89 -1.08
CA PRO A 278 -11.99 -6.95 -2.32
C PRO A 278 -12.74 -8.27 -2.53
N ILE A 279 -12.20 -9.40 -2.06
CA ILE A 279 -12.84 -10.72 -2.17
C ILE A 279 -14.09 -10.79 -1.27
N GLY A 280 -14.01 -10.29 -0.04
CA GLY A 280 -15.17 -10.21 0.85
C GLY A 280 -16.23 -9.25 0.32
N GLU A 281 -15.83 -8.10 -0.21
CA GLU A 281 -16.74 -7.15 -0.87
C GLU A 281 -17.45 -7.78 -2.08
N ALA A 282 -16.72 -8.55 -2.89
CA ALA A 282 -17.24 -9.23 -4.07
C ALA A 282 -18.32 -10.25 -3.68
N TYR A 283 -18.03 -11.11 -2.69
CA TYR A 283 -19.00 -12.08 -2.20
C TYR A 283 -20.22 -11.39 -1.58
N GLY A 284 -20.01 -10.46 -0.65
CA GLY A 284 -21.10 -9.83 0.07
C GLY A 284 -22.02 -8.98 -0.83
N SER A 285 -21.51 -8.49 -1.95
CA SER A 285 -22.29 -7.73 -2.92
C SER A 285 -23.00 -8.60 -3.96
N PHE A 286 -22.39 -9.71 -4.38
CA PHE A 286 -22.81 -10.40 -5.61
C PHE A 286 -22.91 -11.93 -5.50
N GLY A 287 -22.57 -12.51 -4.35
CA GLY A 287 -22.47 -13.94 -4.17
C GLY A 287 -21.39 -14.57 -5.05
N TYR A 288 -21.62 -15.82 -5.47
CA TYR A 288 -20.63 -16.62 -6.17
C TYR A 288 -20.28 -16.08 -7.57
N ILE A 289 -21.21 -16.19 -8.52
CA ILE A 289 -20.95 -15.90 -9.93
C ILE A 289 -20.64 -14.41 -10.13
N GLY A 290 -21.44 -13.53 -9.53
CA GLY A 290 -21.20 -12.09 -9.68
C GLY A 290 -19.96 -11.62 -8.90
N GLY A 291 -19.60 -12.28 -7.80
CA GLY A 291 -18.36 -11.99 -7.07
C GLY A 291 -17.12 -12.39 -7.89
N TRP A 292 -17.16 -13.52 -8.57
CA TRP A 292 -16.12 -13.93 -9.53
C TRP A 292 -15.95 -12.92 -10.66
N LEU A 293 -17.05 -12.49 -11.28
CA LEU A 293 -17.04 -11.48 -12.34
C LEU A 293 -16.46 -10.15 -11.82
N TYR A 294 -16.86 -9.74 -10.61
CA TYR A 294 -16.30 -8.54 -9.98
C TYR A 294 -14.78 -8.64 -9.80
N MET A 295 -14.27 -9.78 -9.31
CA MET A 295 -12.83 -9.97 -9.14
C MET A 295 -12.07 -9.93 -10.47
N MET A 296 -12.66 -10.42 -11.56
CA MET A 296 -12.10 -10.26 -12.91
C MET A 296 -12.02 -8.79 -13.33
N LEU A 297 -13.11 -8.03 -13.13
CA LEU A 297 -13.15 -6.60 -13.48
C LEU A 297 -12.17 -5.78 -12.64
N PHE A 298 -12.11 -6.06 -11.34
CA PHE A 298 -11.17 -5.44 -10.42
C PHE A 298 -9.71 -5.71 -10.85
N ALA A 299 -9.38 -6.98 -11.11
CA ALA A 299 -8.05 -7.36 -11.63
C ALA A 299 -7.74 -6.68 -12.96
N GLY A 300 -8.74 -6.57 -13.86
CA GLY A 300 -8.62 -5.89 -15.14
C GLY A 300 -8.29 -4.41 -14.98
N PHE A 301 -8.95 -3.72 -14.04
CA PHE A 301 -8.64 -2.33 -13.70
C PHE A 301 -7.21 -2.16 -13.19
N ILE A 302 -6.76 -2.99 -12.24
CA ILE A 302 -5.40 -2.93 -11.71
C ILE A 302 -4.37 -3.20 -12.82
N ARG A 303 -4.62 -4.22 -13.65
CA ARG A 303 -3.75 -4.55 -14.78
C ARG A 303 -3.68 -3.43 -15.81
N LEU A 304 -4.80 -2.78 -16.11
CA LEU A 304 -4.87 -1.63 -17.00
C LEU A 304 -4.05 -0.46 -16.45
N ALA A 305 -4.27 -0.09 -15.19
CA ALA A 305 -3.57 1.01 -14.52
C ALA A 305 -2.04 0.77 -14.52
N TYR A 306 -1.61 -0.44 -14.15
CA TYR A 306 -0.21 -0.84 -14.19
C TYR A 306 0.38 -0.80 -15.59
N THR A 307 -0.30 -1.38 -16.58
CA THR A 307 0.16 -1.40 -17.97
C THR A 307 0.28 0.01 -18.55
N LYS A 308 -0.68 0.89 -18.28
CA LYS A 308 -0.63 2.29 -18.70
C LYS A 308 0.49 3.05 -18.01
N PHE A 309 0.71 2.85 -16.70
CA PHE A 309 1.82 3.44 -15.97
C PHE A 309 3.18 3.06 -16.57
N ILE A 310 3.39 1.77 -16.87
CA ILE A 310 4.63 1.31 -17.51
C ILE A 310 4.76 1.87 -18.93
N SER A 311 3.67 1.91 -19.70
CA SER A 311 3.68 2.50 -21.05
C SER A 311 4.04 3.99 -21.03
N LEU A 312 3.58 4.74 -20.03
CA LEU A 312 3.95 6.14 -19.83
C LEU A 312 5.42 6.27 -19.39
N SER A 313 5.86 5.39 -18.50
CA SER A 313 7.27 5.33 -18.06
C SER A 313 8.22 5.08 -19.23
N LYS A 314 7.83 4.31 -20.26
CA LYS A 314 8.65 4.16 -21.47
C LYS A 314 8.90 5.48 -22.20
N ARG A 315 7.96 6.43 -22.11
CA ARG A 315 8.09 7.77 -22.72
C ARG A 315 8.80 8.74 -21.79
N ILE A 316 8.53 8.67 -20.50
CA ILE A 316 9.12 9.50 -19.44
C ILE A 316 9.77 8.56 -18.41
N PRO A 317 11.03 8.11 -18.61
CA PRO A 317 11.65 7.07 -17.78
C PRO A 317 11.65 7.38 -16.28
N ILE A 318 11.86 8.64 -15.91
CA ILE A 318 11.89 9.09 -14.51
C ILE A 318 10.54 8.85 -13.80
N LEU A 319 9.41 8.82 -14.53
CA LEU A 319 8.09 8.51 -13.97
C LEU A 319 8.08 7.15 -13.24
N PHE A 320 8.91 6.20 -13.67
CA PHE A 320 9.00 4.88 -13.04
C PHE A 320 9.42 4.96 -11.56
N LEU A 321 10.19 5.99 -11.17
CA LEU A 321 10.61 6.22 -9.79
C LEU A 321 9.44 6.61 -8.87
N TRP A 322 8.32 7.03 -9.44
CA TRP A 322 7.10 7.42 -8.74
C TRP A 322 6.14 6.25 -8.51
N MET A 323 6.55 5.02 -8.85
CA MET A 323 5.72 3.84 -8.65
C MET A 323 5.29 3.63 -7.19
N PRO A 324 6.13 3.82 -6.15
CA PRO A 324 5.68 3.69 -4.76
C PRO A 324 4.58 4.64 -4.35
N PRO A 325 4.73 5.98 -4.46
CA PRO A 325 3.65 6.88 -4.09
C PRO A 325 2.41 6.68 -4.96
N PHE A 326 2.54 6.20 -6.21
CA PHE A 326 1.38 5.96 -7.08
C PHE A 326 0.56 4.71 -6.69
N PHE A 327 1.21 3.60 -6.34
CA PHE A 327 0.52 2.32 -6.04
C PHE A 327 0.40 2.00 -4.55
N TYR A 328 0.70 2.93 -3.64
CA TYR A 328 0.82 2.62 -2.22
C TYR A 328 -0.43 1.92 -1.63
N GLN A 329 -1.66 2.38 -1.94
CA GLN A 329 -2.89 1.70 -1.45
C GLN A 329 -3.27 0.48 -2.25
N THR A 330 -2.82 0.39 -3.50
CA THR A 330 -3.09 -0.77 -4.34
C THR A 330 -2.37 -2.00 -3.80
N ILE A 331 -1.17 -1.83 -3.25
CA ILE A 331 -0.34 -2.94 -2.77
C ILE A 331 -0.91 -3.57 -1.50
N TYR A 332 -1.49 -2.78 -0.60
CA TYR A 332 -2.14 -3.31 0.62
C TYR A 332 -3.65 -3.50 0.46
N VAL A 333 -4.18 -3.45 -0.77
CA VAL A 333 -5.63 -3.47 -1.01
C VAL A 333 -6.33 -4.70 -0.42
N MET A 334 -5.62 -5.83 -0.33
CA MET A 334 -6.15 -7.05 0.29
C MET A 334 -6.48 -6.90 1.78
N GLU A 335 -5.82 -5.99 2.49
CA GLU A 335 -6.12 -5.65 3.90
C GLU A 335 -7.07 -4.44 4.05
N SER A 336 -7.48 -3.86 2.92
CA SER A 336 -8.40 -2.73 2.89
C SER A 336 -9.60 -3.04 2.00
N ASP A 337 -9.88 -2.23 1.00
CA ASP A 337 -11.07 -2.31 0.19
C ASP A 337 -10.79 -1.85 -1.24
N SER A 338 -11.60 -2.36 -2.17
CA SER A 338 -11.48 -2.03 -3.59
C SER A 338 -11.63 -0.53 -3.87
N LEU A 339 -12.46 0.17 -3.07
CA LEU A 339 -12.63 1.62 -3.15
C LEU A 339 -11.33 2.37 -2.88
N GLN A 340 -10.55 2.00 -1.86
CA GLN A 340 -9.26 2.61 -1.59
C GLN A 340 -8.29 2.45 -2.76
N ALA A 341 -8.25 1.28 -3.41
CA ALA A 341 -7.41 1.10 -4.59
C ALA A 341 -7.84 2.00 -5.76
N PHE A 342 -9.14 2.06 -6.07
CA PHE A 342 -9.67 2.93 -7.13
C PHE A 342 -9.33 4.40 -6.85
N ASN A 343 -9.63 4.86 -5.64
CA ASN A 343 -9.41 6.23 -5.18
C ASN A 343 -7.92 6.61 -5.21
N SER A 344 -7.04 5.71 -4.75
CA SER A 344 -5.60 5.92 -4.75
C SER A 344 -5.04 6.05 -6.17
N ILE A 345 -5.40 5.14 -7.08
CA ILE A 345 -4.89 5.16 -8.46
C ILE A 345 -5.37 6.42 -9.18
N MET A 346 -6.65 6.76 -9.06
CA MET A 346 -7.22 7.94 -9.71
C MET A 346 -6.59 9.23 -9.20
N LYS A 347 -6.53 9.42 -7.87
CA LYS A 347 -5.93 10.63 -7.29
C LYS A 347 -4.42 10.68 -7.47
N GLY A 348 -3.74 9.53 -7.43
CA GLY A 348 -2.32 9.42 -7.74
C GLY A 348 -2.04 9.83 -9.18
N ALA A 349 -2.92 9.50 -10.12
CA ALA A 349 -2.77 9.89 -11.53
C ALA A 349 -2.91 11.40 -11.71
N VAL A 350 -3.92 12.00 -11.07
CA VAL A 350 -4.10 13.46 -11.04
C VAL A 350 -2.90 14.14 -10.37
N PHE A 351 -2.44 13.62 -9.23
CA PHE A 351 -1.28 14.14 -8.51
C PHE A 351 -0.02 14.15 -9.39
N LEU A 352 0.33 13.01 -10.01
CA LEU A 352 1.50 12.92 -10.88
C LEU A 352 1.36 13.79 -12.13
N PHE A 353 0.15 13.90 -12.69
CA PHE A 353 -0.11 14.79 -13.82
C PHE A 353 0.12 16.26 -13.45
N LEU A 354 -0.43 16.71 -12.31
CA LEU A 354 -0.21 18.07 -11.82
C LEU A 354 1.26 18.32 -11.51
N LEU A 355 1.94 17.37 -10.86
CA LEU A 355 3.36 17.50 -10.56
C LEU A 355 4.21 17.57 -11.83
N TYR A 356 3.89 16.76 -12.84
CA TYR A 356 4.54 16.82 -14.15
C TYR A 356 4.34 18.17 -14.84
N LYS A 357 3.14 18.76 -14.72
CA LYS A 357 2.82 20.07 -15.31
C LYS A 357 3.48 21.23 -14.58
N LEU A 358 3.54 21.19 -13.25
CA LEU A 358 4.09 22.27 -12.42
C LEU A 358 5.62 22.20 -12.30
N PHE A 359 6.18 20.99 -12.33
CA PHE A 359 7.62 20.75 -12.15
C PHE A 359 8.16 19.78 -13.21
N PRO A 360 8.09 20.13 -14.51
CA PRO A 360 8.54 19.26 -15.61
C PRO A 360 10.02 18.86 -15.49
N VAL A 361 10.82 19.74 -14.88
CA VAL A 361 12.24 19.51 -14.57
C VAL A 361 12.46 18.25 -13.72
N LEU A 362 11.56 17.91 -12.79
CA LEU A 362 11.66 16.68 -11.99
C LEU A 362 11.54 15.42 -12.85
N PHE A 363 10.95 15.52 -14.03
CA PHE A 363 10.71 14.43 -14.95
C PHE A 363 11.70 14.42 -16.13
N GLY A 364 12.76 15.22 -16.07
CA GLY A 364 13.76 15.34 -17.13
C GLY A 364 13.23 16.05 -18.38
N VAL A 365 12.13 16.80 -18.27
CA VAL A 365 11.60 17.62 -19.36
C VAL A 365 12.06 19.05 -19.11
N ARG A 366 12.87 19.60 -20.01
CA ARG A 366 13.16 21.04 -20.04
C ARG A 366 12.08 21.74 -20.84
N ASP A 367 11.56 22.84 -20.31
CA ASP A 367 10.75 23.76 -21.09
C ASP A 367 11.60 24.24 -22.28
N LYS A 368 11.04 24.12 -23.48
CA LYS A 368 11.66 24.62 -24.71
C LYS A 368 11.63 26.13 -24.74
#